data_AF-A0ABD0SLC4-F1
#
_entry.id   AF-A0ABD0SLC4-F1
#
_cell.length_a   1.000
_cell.length_b   1.000
_cell.length_c   1.000
_cell.angle_alpha   90.00
_cell.angle_beta   90.00
_cell.angle_gamma   90.00
#
_symmetry.space_group_name_H-M   'P 1'
#
loop_
_entity.id
_entity.type
_entity.pdbx_description
1 polymer ?
#
loop_
_entity_poly.entity_id
_entity_poly.type
_entity_poly.pdbx_seq_one_letter_code
_entity_poly.pdbx_strand_id
1 'polypeptide(L)'
;MPKRCALGCPPSGVSTHMFPNPSKHPDTFKAWVDLIGGTLNTALDYEFYRKKVICDIHFTAADRNRNHRLNCLAVPSLFLTSDPLFEHNYFKKGEPKDAQKTTNNFSRKKVPVMVLRKYKQYKKQIKNLKTQLRRTRQRTQNFKARLANTTINIIIYSWCRSINRILTGKIKYEGDDETKMFAQNYYFRHSNYKNKK
;
A
#
# COMPACT_ATOMS: atom_id res chain seq x y z
N MET A 1 -0.08 10.43 -36.02
CA MET A 1 1.21 9.77 -35.69
C MET A 1 1.13 9.14 -34.30
N PRO A 2 1.61 7.90 -34.10
CA PRO A 2 1.62 7.27 -32.77
C PRO A 2 2.51 8.07 -31.82
N LYS A 3 2.01 8.35 -30.61
CA LYS A 3 2.76 9.10 -29.59
C LYS A 3 3.93 8.24 -29.11
N ARG A 4 5.14 8.80 -29.13
CA ARG A 4 6.35 8.13 -28.61
C ARG A 4 6.40 8.21 -27.09
N CYS A 5 6.97 7.19 -26.46
CA CYS A 5 7.26 7.19 -25.04
C CYS A 5 8.19 8.37 -24.69
N ALA A 6 7.86 9.11 -23.64
CA ALA A 6 8.68 10.22 -23.17
C ALA A 6 10.06 9.78 -22.65
N LEU A 7 10.21 8.50 -22.30
CA LEU A 7 11.49 7.88 -21.90
C LEU A 7 12.30 7.34 -23.09
N GLY A 8 11.92 7.66 -24.34
CA GLY A 8 12.73 7.33 -25.52
C GLY A 8 12.57 5.91 -26.07
N CYS A 9 11.54 5.16 -25.67
CA CYS A 9 11.33 3.79 -26.15
C CYS A 9 11.00 3.71 -27.65
N PRO A 10 11.44 2.63 -28.34
CA PRO A 10 10.99 2.35 -29.69
C PRO A 10 9.48 2.06 -29.70
N PRO A 11 8.80 2.32 -30.84
CA PRO A 11 7.37 2.05 -30.98
C PRO A 11 7.12 0.54 -30.82
N SER A 12 6.56 0.15 -29.68
CA SER A 12 6.48 -1.26 -29.25
C SER A 12 5.07 -1.85 -29.30
N GLY A 13 4.07 -1.08 -29.76
CA GLY A 13 2.66 -1.54 -29.83
C GLY A 13 2.02 -1.81 -28.46
N VAL A 14 2.73 -1.52 -27.36
CA VAL A 14 2.24 -1.68 -26.00
C VAL A 14 1.29 -0.54 -25.61
N SER A 15 0.44 -0.81 -24.63
CA SER A 15 -0.42 0.23 -24.03
C SER A 15 0.43 1.41 -23.55
N THR A 16 -0.09 2.62 -23.75
CA THR A 16 0.57 3.86 -23.32
C THR A 16 -0.33 4.60 -22.35
N HIS A 17 0.28 5.18 -21.32
CA HIS A 17 -0.40 5.94 -20.29
C HIS A 17 -0.03 7.42 -20.43
N MET A 18 -1.04 8.28 -20.39
CA MET A 18 -0.81 9.73 -20.36
C MET A 18 -0.37 10.18 -18.97
N PHE A 19 0.26 11.34 -18.92
CA PHE A 19 0.63 11.96 -17.65
C PHE A 19 -0.59 12.23 -16.77
N PRO A 20 -0.46 12.13 -15.43
CA PRO A 20 -1.50 12.53 -14.50
C PRO A 20 -1.94 13.99 -14.71
N ASN A 21 -3.17 14.32 -14.32
CA ASN A 21 -3.64 15.70 -14.40
C ASN A 21 -2.95 16.54 -13.30
N PRO A 22 -2.21 17.62 -13.64
CA PRO A 22 -1.48 18.42 -12.65
C PRO A 22 -2.41 19.09 -11.61
N SER A 23 -3.66 19.39 -11.95
CA SER A 23 -4.61 19.96 -10.97
C SER A 23 -5.13 18.95 -9.96
N LYS A 24 -5.14 17.64 -10.29
CA LYS A 24 -5.66 16.57 -9.41
C LYS A 24 -4.55 15.81 -8.68
N HIS A 25 -3.41 15.62 -9.34
CA HIS A 25 -2.27 14.85 -8.85
C HIS A 25 -0.96 15.59 -9.14
N PRO A 26 -0.73 16.77 -8.54
CA PRO A 26 0.45 17.60 -8.82
C PRO A 26 1.75 16.89 -8.46
N ASP A 27 1.80 16.16 -7.34
CA ASP A 27 3.00 15.47 -6.87
C ASP A 27 3.42 14.34 -7.82
N THR A 28 2.47 13.51 -8.25
CA THR A 28 2.73 12.43 -9.21
C THR A 28 3.15 13.00 -10.57
N PHE A 29 2.51 14.08 -11.01
CA PHE A 29 2.86 14.75 -12.26
C PHE A 29 4.31 15.28 -12.22
N LYS A 30 4.68 15.97 -11.14
CA LYS A 30 6.03 16.47 -10.92
C LYS A 30 7.05 15.32 -10.91
N ALA A 31 6.77 14.23 -10.19
CA ALA A 31 7.65 13.06 -10.18
C ALA A 31 7.89 12.48 -11.57
N TRP A 32 6.86 12.42 -12.43
CA TRP A 32 7.02 11.97 -13.81
C TRP A 32 7.88 12.93 -14.66
N VAL A 33 7.72 14.24 -14.46
CA VAL A 33 8.51 15.25 -15.18
C VAL A 33 9.98 15.19 -14.76
N ASP A 34 10.24 15.09 -13.46
CA ASP A 34 11.59 14.96 -12.91
C ASP A 34 12.28 13.70 -13.45
N LEU A 35 11.55 12.59 -13.60
CA LEU A 35 12.07 11.33 -14.15
C LEU A 35 12.56 11.43 -15.60
N ILE A 36 11.95 12.32 -16.40
CA ILE A 36 12.34 12.53 -17.81
C ILE A 36 13.42 13.63 -17.91
N GLY A 37 13.80 14.26 -16.80
CA GLY A 37 14.74 15.38 -16.76
C GLY A 37 14.12 16.69 -17.23
N GLY A 38 12.81 16.86 -17.06
CA GLY A 38 12.10 18.08 -17.42
C GLY A 38 12.10 19.15 -16.32
N THR A 39 11.76 20.39 -16.69
CA THR A 39 11.59 21.51 -15.74
C THR A 39 10.18 22.10 -15.85
N LEU A 40 9.57 22.46 -14.73
CA LEU A 40 8.24 23.07 -14.65
C LEU A 40 8.34 24.55 -14.27
N ASN A 41 8.81 25.39 -15.21
CA ASN A 41 9.05 26.81 -14.95
C ASN A 41 7.88 27.69 -15.38
N THR A 42 7.18 27.30 -16.46
CA THR A 42 6.11 28.10 -17.10
C THR A 42 4.82 27.30 -17.25
N ALA A 43 3.66 27.97 -17.35
CA ALA A 43 2.37 27.34 -17.61
C ALA A 43 2.35 26.48 -18.90
N LEU A 44 3.15 26.87 -19.91
CA LEU A 44 3.32 26.12 -21.16
C LEU A 44 3.96 24.74 -20.93
N ASP A 45 4.82 24.60 -19.91
CA ASP A 45 5.49 23.32 -19.59
C ASP A 45 4.45 22.29 -19.13
N TYR A 46 3.48 22.72 -18.31
CA TYR A 46 2.40 21.86 -17.86
C TYR A 46 1.56 21.33 -19.02
N GLU A 47 1.25 22.19 -20.01
CA GLU A 47 0.53 21.76 -21.20
C GLU A 47 1.36 20.82 -22.09
N PHE A 48 2.66 21.07 -22.19
CA PHE A 48 3.58 20.24 -22.95
C PHE A 48 3.67 18.82 -22.37
N TYR A 49 3.95 18.69 -21.07
CA TYR A 49 4.07 17.40 -20.41
C TYR A 49 2.74 16.65 -20.32
N ARG A 50 1.61 17.35 -20.20
CA ARG A 50 0.28 16.71 -20.23
C ARG A 50 -0.01 15.95 -21.52
N LYS A 51 0.60 16.35 -22.64
CA LYS A 51 0.44 15.68 -23.95
C LYS A 51 1.34 14.46 -24.12
N LYS A 52 2.37 14.30 -23.27
CA LYS A 52 3.33 13.19 -23.30
C LYS A 52 2.70 11.90 -22.79
N VAL A 53 3.31 10.78 -23.18
CA VAL A 53 2.88 9.43 -22.80
C VAL A 53 4.07 8.59 -22.37
N ILE A 54 3.82 7.59 -21.53
CA ILE A 54 4.81 6.60 -21.10
C ILE A 54 4.27 5.22 -21.40
N CYS A 55 5.12 4.34 -21.92
CA CYS A 55 4.76 2.95 -22.20
C CYS A 55 4.51 2.16 -20.91
N ASP A 56 3.57 1.22 -20.95
CA ASP A 56 3.18 0.38 -19.82
C ASP A 56 4.34 -0.47 -19.25
N ILE A 57 5.40 -0.69 -20.03
CA ILE A 57 6.60 -1.43 -19.64
C ILE A 57 7.38 -0.79 -18.48
N HIS A 58 7.17 0.50 -18.22
CA HIS A 58 7.86 1.23 -17.14
C HIS A 58 7.15 1.13 -15.79
N PHE A 59 6.00 0.44 -15.75
CA PHE A 59 5.20 0.27 -14.54
C PHE A 59 5.22 -1.19 -14.10
N THR A 60 5.25 -1.42 -12.80
CA THR A 60 5.21 -2.78 -12.26
C THR A 60 3.78 -3.32 -12.30
N ALA A 61 3.64 -4.64 -12.22
CA ALA A 61 2.32 -5.26 -12.10
C ALA A 61 1.56 -4.80 -10.83
N ALA A 62 2.28 -4.36 -9.78
CA ALA A 62 1.69 -3.86 -8.55
C ALA A 62 1.07 -2.47 -8.69
N ASP A 63 1.51 -1.69 -9.69
CA ASP A 63 1.00 -0.35 -9.97
C ASP A 63 -0.35 -0.39 -10.72
N ARG A 64 -0.80 -1.59 -11.09
CA ARG A 64 -2.01 -1.82 -11.87
C ARG A 64 -3.13 -2.32 -10.98
N ASN A 65 -4.34 -1.89 -11.29
CA ASN A 65 -5.54 -2.48 -10.69
C ASN A 65 -5.96 -3.76 -11.42
N ARG A 66 -7.01 -4.42 -10.91
CA ARG A 66 -7.58 -5.65 -11.49
C ARG A 66 -7.97 -5.53 -12.97
N ASN A 67 -8.23 -4.31 -13.45
CA ASN A 67 -8.67 -4.04 -14.82
C ASN A 67 -7.50 -3.57 -15.73
N HIS A 68 -6.25 -3.82 -15.33
CA HIS A 68 -5.03 -3.38 -16.04
C HIS A 68 -4.92 -1.86 -16.23
N ARG A 69 -5.68 -1.06 -15.48
CA ARG A 69 -5.52 0.40 -15.46
C ARG A 69 -4.46 0.78 -14.44
N LEU A 70 -3.66 1.77 -14.80
CA LEU A 70 -2.62 2.30 -13.94
C LEU A 70 -3.25 3.08 -12.76
N ASN A 71 -2.71 2.87 -11.55
CA ASN A 71 -3.09 3.65 -10.38
C ASN A 71 -2.70 5.12 -10.56
N CYS A 72 -3.52 6.06 -10.08
CA CYS A 72 -3.25 7.50 -10.19
C CYS A 72 -2.02 7.96 -9.40
N LEU A 73 -1.57 7.15 -8.43
CA LEU A 73 -0.36 7.36 -7.64
C LEU A 73 0.85 6.58 -8.17
N ALA A 74 0.69 5.84 -9.27
CA ALA A 74 1.79 5.09 -9.85
C ALA A 74 2.84 6.03 -10.45
N VAL A 75 4.10 5.74 -10.15
CA VAL A 75 5.26 6.41 -10.72
C VAL A 75 6.08 5.38 -11.50
N PRO A 76 6.54 5.67 -12.73
CA PRO A 76 7.41 4.79 -13.49
C PRO A 76 8.62 4.42 -12.62
N SER A 77 8.80 3.13 -12.37
CA SER A 77 9.82 2.63 -11.44
C SER A 77 10.72 1.57 -12.07
N LEU A 78 10.26 0.94 -13.16
CA LEU A 78 11.10 0.08 -14.01
C LEU A 78 11.87 0.98 -14.98
N PHE A 79 13.20 0.94 -14.91
CA PHE A 79 14.18 1.67 -15.74
C PHE A 79 14.63 3.06 -15.26
N LEU A 80 14.93 3.20 -13.97
CA LEU A 80 15.96 4.14 -13.51
C LEU A 80 17.36 3.50 -13.62
N THR A 81 17.79 3.11 -14.82
CA THR A 81 19.20 2.75 -15.01
C THR A 81 20.01 4.03 -15.14
N SER A 82 20.65 4.41 -14.05
CA SER A 82 21.65 5.48 -13.95
C SER A 82 22.97 5.06 -14.64
N ASP A 83 22.92 4.60 -15.88
CA ASP A 83 24.11 4.27 -16.66
C ASP A 83 23.92 4.64 -18.14
N PRO A 84 24.65 5.65 -18.66
CA PRO A 84 24.51 6.11 -20.04
C PRO A 84 25.16 5.17 -21.09
N LEU A 85 25.59 3.96 -20.72
CA LEU A 85 26.34 3.05 -21.60
C LEU A 85 25.69 1.68 -21.87
N PHE A 86 24.41 1.47 -21.52
CA PHE A 86 23.75 0.21 -21.84
C PHE A 86 22.86 0.32 -23.09
N GLU A 87 23.40 -0.11 -24.23
CA GLU A 87 22.61 -0.42 -25.43
C GLU A 87 21.57 -1.50 -25.09
N HIS A 88 20.30 -1.17 -25.34
CA HIS A 88 19.14 -2.04 -25.09
C HIS A 88 19.03 -3.16 -26.14
N ASN A 89 19.76 -4.25 -25.95
CA ASN A 89 19.58 -5.52 -26.68
C ASN A 89 18.53 -6.44 -26.04
N TYR A 90 17.29 -5.98 -25.90
CA TYR A 90 16.15 -6.84 -25.54
C TYR A 90 14.99 -6.70 -26.53
N PHE A 91 15.24 -7.08 -27.77
CA PHE A 91 14.24 -7.48 -28.76
C PHE A 91 14.77 -8.65 -29.60
N LYS A 92 15.01 -9.81 -29.00
CA LYS A 92 14.94 -11.06 -29.76
C LYS A 92 13.46 -11.35 -29.99
N LYS A 93 12.95 -10.88 -31.13
CA LYS A 93 11.64 -11.26 -31.66
C LYS A 93 11.59 -12.79 -31.74
N GLY A 94 10.44 -13.38 -31.39
CA GLY A 94 10.14 -14.73 -31.80
C GLY A 94 10.12 -14.77 -33.32
N GLU A 95 11.09 -15.45 -33.92
CA GLU A 95 11.04 -15.86 -35.31
C GLU A 95 10.37 -17.24 -35.42
N PRO A 96 9.76 -17.55 -36.58
CA PRO A 96 9.03 -18.78 -36.78
C PRO A 96 9.96 -19.99 -36.64
N LYS A 97 9.39 -21.12 -36.23
CA LYS A 97 10.10 -22.40 -36.15
C LYS A 97 10.49 -22.86 -37.56
N ASP A 98 11.66 -22.47 -38.04
CA ASP A 98 12.38 -23.23 -39.06
C ASP A 98 13.90 -23.09 -38.87
N ALA A 99 14.53 -24.26 -38.77
CA ALA A 99 15.95 -24.60 -38.71
C ALA A 99 17.00 -23.47 -38.65
N GLN A 100 17.72 -23.41 -37.53
CA GLN A 100 19.19 -23.26 -37.53
C GLN A 100 19.81 -23.69 -36.20
N LYS A 101 20.48 -24.85 -36.21
CA LYS A 101 21.45 -25.25 -35.18
C LYS A 101 22.61 -24.24 -35.22
N THR A 102 22.67 -23.33 -34.25
CA THR A 102 23.87 -22.55 -33.96
C THR A 102 24.33 -22.86 -32.54
N THR A 103 25.47 -23.53 -32.46
CA THR A 103 26.22 -23.84 -31.24
C THR A 103 26.80 -22.56 -30.66
N ASN A 104 26.01 -21.82 -29.88
CA ASN A 104 26.51 -20.66 -29.16
C ASN A 104 27.15 -21.09 -27.84
N ASN A 105 28.47 -21.25 -27.88
CA ASN A 105 29.38 -21.23 -26.74
C ASN A 105 29.33 -19.86 -26.05
N PHE A 106 28.28 -19.60 -25.27
CA PHE A 106 28.25 -18.43 -24.40
C PHE A 106 29.11 -18.71 -23.17
N SER A 107 30.38 -18.28 -23.25
CA SER A 107 31.32 -18.31 -22.12
C SER A 107 30.66 -17.62 -20.92
N ARG A 108 30.20 -18.42 -19.94
CA ARG A 108 29.74 -17.93 -18.64
C ARG A 108 30.91 -17.19 -17.99
N LYS A 109 30.93 -15.86 -18.10
CA LYS A 109 31.82 -15.01 -17.30
C LYS A 109 31.57 -15.38 -15.83
N LYS A 110 32.54 -16.04 -15.20
CA LYS A 110 32.47 -16.45 -13.79
C LYS A 110 32.37 -15.19 -12.95
N VAL A 111 31.20 -14.95 -12.37
CA VAL A 111 31.01 -13.88 -11.38
C VAL A 111 32.02 -14.10 -10.26
N PRO A 112 32.81 -13.09 -9.85
CA PRO A 112 33.81 -13.25 -8.80
C PRO A 112 33.17 -13.79 -7.52
N VAL A 113 33.77 -14.83 -6.95
CA VAL A 113 33.25 -15.54 -5.75
C VAL A 113 32.98 -14.58 -4.58
N MET A 114 33.75 -13.50 -4.47
CA MET A 114 33.55 -12.46 -3.46
C MET A 114 32.20 -11.73 -3.60
N VAL A 115 31.74 -11.45 -4.82
CA VAL A 115 30.45 -10.78 -5.09
C VAL A 115 29.29 -11.69 -4.67
N LEU A 116 29.39 -12.99 -4.96
CA LEU A 116 28.42 -14.00 -4.54
C LEU A 116 28.33 -14.15 -3.02
N ARG A 117 29.45 -14.04 -2.30
CA ARG A 117 29.47 -14.06 -0.82
C ARG A 117 28.77 -12.84 -0.23
N LYS A 118 29.10 -11.63 -0.71
CA LYS A 118 28.44 -10.38 -0.28
C LYS A 118 26.94 -10.42 -0.56
N TYR A 119 26.52 -10.86 -1.75
CA TYR A 119 25.10 -11.01 -2.09
C TYR A 119 24.36 -11.95 -1.14
N LYS A 120 24.94 -13.12 -0.81
CA LYS A 120 24.34 -14.05 0.17
C LYS A 120 24.20 -13.42 1.55
N GLN A 121 25.19 -12.62 1.98
CA GLN A 121 25.15 -11.89 3.24
C GLN A 121 24.04 -10.83 3.25
N TYR A 122 23.93 -10.00 2.20
CA TYR A 122 22.84 -9.02 2.07
C TYR A 122 21.46 -9.69 2.02
N LYS A 123 21.33 -10.79 1.28
CA LYS A 123 20.08 -11.57 1.23
C LYS A 123 19.67 -12.07 2.62
N LYS A 124 20.63 -12.52 3.44
CA LYS A 124 20.40 -12.92 4.83
C LYS A 124 19.97 -11.73 5.71
N GLN A 125 20.65 -10.58 5.58
CA GLN A 125 20.30 -9.37 6.30
C GLN A 125 18.89 -8.88 5.96
N ILE A 126 18.52 -8.84 4.68
CA ILE A 126 17.18 -8.46 4.22
C ILE A 126 16.13 -9.41 4.80
N LYS A 127 16.40 -10.73 4.81
CA LYS A 127 15.48 -11.72 5.41
C LYS A 127 15.27 -11.44 6.90
N ASN A 128 16.34 -11.20 7.65
CA ASN A 128 16.27 -10.89 9.08
C ASN A 128 15.48 -9.59 9.34
N LEU A 129 15.75 -8.52 8.57
CA LEU A 129 15.03 -7.25 8.69
C LEU A 129 13.53 -7.41 8.41
N LYS A 130 13.15 -8.16 7.37
CA LYS A 130 11.73 -8.47 7.09
C LYS A 130 11.07 -9.22 8.25
N THR A 131 11.77 -10.18 8.85
CA THR A 131 11.27 -10.91 10.02
C THR A 131 11.09 -9.98 11.23
N GLN A 132 12.04 -9.08 11.48
CA GLN A 132 11.93 -8.08 12.56
C GLN A 132 10.73 -7.15 12.33
N LEU A 133 10.57 -6.59 11.12
CA LEU A 133 9.42 -5.75 10.78
C LEU A 133 8.09 -6.48 11.00
N ARG A 134 7.99 -7.75 10.60
CA ARG A 134 6.79 -8.57 10.84
C ARG A 134 6.52 -8.73 12.34
N ARG A 135 7.55 -9.03 13.14
CA ARG A 135 7.42 -9.16 14.61
C ARG A 135 6.96 -7.83 15.24
N THR A 136 7.52 -6.71 14.83
CA THR A 136 7.14 -5.39 15.33
C THR A 136 5.68 -5.04 14.96
N ARG A 137 5.25 -5.31 13.73
CA ARG A 137 3.85 -5.13 13.31
C ARG A 137 2.88 -6.02 14.08
N GLN A 138 3.25 -7.27 14.33
CA GLN A 138 2.43 -8.16 15.15
C GLN A 138 2.33 -7.65 16.61
N ARG A 139 3.44 -7.17 17.18
CA ARG A 139 3.44 -6.59 18.54
C ARG A 139 2.54 -5.35 18.63
N THR A 140 2.57 -4.46 17.65
CA THR A 140 1.71 -3.27 17.65
C THR A 140 0.23 -3.64 17.47
N GLN A 141 -0.10 -4.61 16.63
CA GLN A 141 -1.47 -5.12 16.52
C GLN A 141 -1.96 -5.76 17.83
N ASN A 142 -1.14 -6.61 18.45
CA ASN A 142 -1.47 -7.24 19.72
C ASN A 142 -1.66 -6.18 20.82
N PHE A 143 -0.84 -5.13 20.84
CA PHE A 143 -1.00 -4.03 21.79
C PHE A 143 -2.31 -3.26 21.59
N LYS A 144 -2.65 -2.92 20.34
CA LYS A 144 -3.94 -2.28 20.01
C LYS A 144 -5.12 -3.14 20.45
N ALA A 145 -5.08 -4.44 20.20
CA ALA A 145 -6.13 -5.37 20.63
C ALA A 145 -6.25 -5.43 22.16
N ARG A 146 -5.12 -5.45 22.88
CA ARG A 146 -5.11 -5.41 24.35
C ARG A 146 -5.71 -4.13 24.90
N LEU A 147 -5.38 -2.97 24.32
CA LEU A 147 -5.97 -1.70 24.72
C LEU A 147 -7.48 -1.69 24.49
N ALA A 148 -7.94 -2.09 23.30
CA ALA A 148 -9.37 -2.16 22.98
C ALA A 148 -10.13 -3.06 23.97
N ASN A 149 -9.62 -4.27 24.24
CA ASN A 149 -10.23 -5.19 25.20
C ASN A 149 -10.25 -4.61 26.62
N THR A 150 -9.19 -3.92 27.03
CA THR A 150 -9.12 -3.27 28.35
C THR A 150 -10.16 -2.15 28.46
N THR A 151 -10.29 -1.31 27.44
CA THR A 151 -11.30 -0.24 27.40
C THR A 151 -12.73 -0.80 27.45
N ILE A 152 -13.02 -1.85 26.66
CA ILE A 152 -14.31 -2.52 26.68
C ILE A 152 -14.61 -3.07 28.07
N ASN A 153 -13.65 -3.75 28.71
CA ASN A 153 -13.83 -4.31 30.04
C ASN A 153 -14.11 -3.22 31.09
N ILE A 154 -13.43 -2.07 31.01
CA ILE A 154 -13.66 -0.95 31.93
C ILE A 154 -15.08 -0.39 31.74
N ILE A 155 -15.53 -0.22 30.49
CA ILE A 155 -16.87 0.29 30.18
C ILE A 155 -17.95 -0.69 30.69
N ILE A 156 -17.81 -1.98 30.39
CA ILE A 156 -18.75 -3.02 30.82
C ILE A 156 -18.78 -3.08 32.35
N TYR A 157 -17.62 -3.11 33.01
CA TYR A 157 -17.57 -3.17 34.47
C TYR A 157 -18.20 -1.94 35.12
N SER A 158 -17.94 -0.75 34.58
CA SER A 158 -18.55 0.51 35.03
C SER A 158 -20.08 0.47 34.86
N TRP A 159 -20.57 -0.01 33.72
CA TRP A 159 -22.00 -0.12 33.44
C TRP A 159 -22.69 -1.14 34.36
N CYS A 160 -22.13 -2.35 34.51
CA CYS A 160 -22.64 -3.37 35.43
C CYS A 160 -22.65 -2.88 36.88
N ARG A 161 -21.59 -2.17 37.30
CA ARG A 161 -21.52 -1.56 38.64
C ARG A 161 -22.62 -0.52 38.84
N SER A 162 -22.91 0.31 37.82
CA SER A 162 -24.01 1.27 37.86
C SER A 162 -25.37 0.58 38.03
N ILE A 163 -25.64 -0.48 37.27
CA ILE A 163 -26.89 -1.25 37.38
C ILE A 163 -27.02 -1.88 38.76
N ASN A 164 -25.95 -2.50 39.28
CA ASN A 164 -25.98 -3.08 40.62
C ASN A 164 -26.27 -2.04 41.71
N ARG A 165 -25.80 -0.79 41.56
CA ARG A 165 -26.13 0.30 42.48
C ARG A 165 -27.60 0.71 42.41
N ILE A 166 -28.21 0.67 41.23
CA ILE A 166 -29.66 0.92 41.03
C ILE A 166 -30.48 -0.20 41.67
N LEU A 167 -30.14 -1.46 41.37
CA LEU A 167 -30.83 -2.65 41.91
C LEU A 167 -30.74 -2.76 43.43
N THR A 168 -29.71 -2.18 44.04
CA THR A 168 -29.55 -2.13 45.51
C THR A 168 -30.18 -0.89 46.14
N GLY A 169 -30.80 -0.01 45.34
CA GLY A 169 -31.40 1.24 45.82
C GLY A 169 -30.39 2.30 46.26
N LYS A 170 -29.09 2.11 46.00
CA LYS A 170 -28.04 3.05 46.41
C LYS A 170 -28.02 4.33 45.55
N ILE A 171 -28.61 4.27 44.36
CA ILE A 171 -28.70 5.38 43.40
C ILE A 171 -30.07 5.33 42.73
N LYS A 172 -30.70 6.50 42.54
CA LYS A 172 -31.83 6.70 41.63
C LYS A 172 -31.29 7.17 40.27
N TYR A 173 -31.77 6.57 39.20
CA TYR A 173 -31.43 6.91 37.83
C TYR A 173 -32.57 7.70 37.17
N GLU A 174 -32.23 8.72 36.39
CA GLU A 174 -33.17 9.66 35.74
C GLU A 174 -32.80 9.91 34.27
N GLY A 175 -31.98 9.05 33.67
CA GLY A 175 -31.59 9.16 32.27
C GLY A 175 -32.38 8.23 31.34
N ASP A 176 -32.04 8.28 30.06
CA ASP A 176 -32.79 7.61 28.99
C ASP A 176 -32.35 6.15 28.71
N ASP A 177 -31.43 5.58 29.50
CA ASP A 177 -31.02 4.18 29.35
C ASP A 177 -32.15 3.25 29.82
N GLU A 178 -32.86 2.67 28.86
CA GLU A 178 -34.00 1.75 29.06
C GLU A 178 -33.67 0.61 30.03
N THR A 179 -32.44 0.07 29.98
CA THR A 179 -32.03 -1.05 30.84
C THR A 179 -31.92 -0.61 32.29
N LYS A 180 -31.36 0.59 32.53
CA LYS A 180 -31.26 1.16 33.88
C LYS A 180 -32.63 1.56 34.42
N MET A 181 -33.51 2.08 33.58
CA MET A 181 -34.91 2.34 33.93
C MET A 181 -35.65 1.05 34.32
N PHE A 182 -35.45 -0.03 33.57
CA PHE A 182 -36.01 -1.34 33.91
C PHE A 182 -35.48 -1.86 35.25
N ALA A 183 -34.16 -1.76 35.49
CA ALA A 183 -33.56 -2.13 36.77
C ALA A 183 -34.13 -1.33 37.95
N GLN A 184 -34.37 -0.02 37.76
CA GLN A 184 -34.99 0.83 38.77
C GLN A 184 -36.45 0.46 39.05
N ASN A 185 -37.23 0.21 38.01
CA ASN A 185 -38.60 -0.27 38.14
C ASN A 185 -38.66 -1.63 38.85
N TYR A 186 -37.72 -2.53 38.53
CA TYR A 186 -37.57 -3.81 39.22
C TYR A 186 -37.33 -3.62 40.71
N TYR A 187 -36.41 -2.72 41.08
CA TYR A 187 -36.13 -2.38 42.49
C TYR A 187 -37.39 -1.86 43.21
N PHE A 188 -38.10 -0.88 42.65
CA PHE A 188 -39.31 -0.32 43.29
C PHE A 188 -40.42 -1.36 43.50
N ARG A 189 -40.59 -2.29 42.55
CA ARG A 189 -41.58 -3.38 42.69
C ARG A 189 -41.23 -4.32 43.84
N HIS A 190 -39.95 -4.58 44.08
CA HIS A 190 -39.48 -5.56 45.07
C HIS A 190 -39.11 -4.96 46.43
N SER A 191 -38.80 -3.67 46.51
CA SER A 191 -38.49 -3.00 47.79
C SER A 191 -39.73 -2.92 48.69
N ASN A 192 -40.93 -2.71 48.11
CA ASN A 192 -42.20 -2.65 48.82
C ASN A 192 -42.58 -3.97 49.53
N TYR A 193 -42.03 -5.12 49.10
CA TYR A 193 -42.23 -6.39 49.78
C TYR A 193 -41.37 -6.54 51.05
N LYS A 194 -40.24 -5.84 51.14
CA LYS A 194 -39.34 -5.92 52.31
C LYS A 194 -39.82 -5.09 53.49
N ASN A 195 -40.56 -4.01 53.26
CA ASN A 195 -41.08 -3.13 54.32
C ASN A 195 -42.42 -3.60 54.93
N LYS A 196 -42.95 -4.75 54.49
CA LYS A 196 -44.22 -5.35 54.98
C LYS A 196 -44.02 -6.52 55.95
N LYS A 197 -42.78 -6.81 56.35
CA LYS A 197 -42.40 -7.77 57.39
C LYS A 197 -41.76 -7.02 58.54
#